data_AF-A0A661RPG7-F1
#
_entry.id   AF-A0A661RPG7-F1
#
_cell.length_a   1.000
_cell.length_b   1.000
_cell.length_c   1.000
_cell.angle_alpha   90.00
_cell.angle_beta   90.00
_cell.angle_gamma   90.00
#
_symmetry.space_group_name_H-M   'P 1'
#
loop_
_entity.id
_entity.type
_entity.pdbx_description
1 polymer ?
#
loop_
_entity_poly.entity_id
_entity_poly.type
_entity_poly.pdbx_seq_one_letter_code
_entity_poly.pdbx_strand_id
1 'polypeptide(L)'
;MAIVLVIVGIVISIIATVLPSLIQSAKIRKARAILEKVDYAIQGYSIANSSLPFADSGTDGRGDSGTYVGNLPYLDLGLSSGDDVWQNRIKYGVYDTLTTTTSDDFCTVLAGITSYTDSTKIHTTNHDTGAITNQAYIIVSGGPKDLDDDGVDGFFDGYNEGTDVQFDDPARIESHGDPVANRYDDLMRALSINELSQKNCTGGGSGSGGGPSGCDGVESVYCGNCDDGKDNDSDGLPDCDDPDCATHPKCVNPTCEIATASPLDDGNVNDSYSAGFSTSDGCICPCEWELRNNGGFTDFYLHPYTGHLSGTLSQCPKDSYTIRVKVTDSDTPPNSTEKDFTIKVTSNLSVARTSGDHSTNITWDSTAQEETFETNGGHLGDIDWTLDTGGATGFSYVSTGADTCKIKKNGPTTAGTYTFTLTAKDHDCSSTNTANIVLTVEVTESGAGAPNPPDAEWRMDECSWNGTEGEVTDSSETGSHPGTSKNGAFTIGTGKICRCASTDTGSAYVLLDPVLDIGNKWTIAAWFYWTLASTGSGWWTLTRGTNDHQILVQRGSNLLGTYDNKHGTGWHSSGFNMSSLSDGWHHIAAVG
;
A
#
# COMPACT_ATOMS: atom_id res chain seq x y z
N MET A 1 -24.28 -38.50 -2.28
CA MET A 1 -24.59 -37.09 -1.91
C MET A 1 -23.31 -36.28 -1.63
N ALA A 2 -22.31 -36.80 -0.90
CA ALA A 2 -21.05 -36.08 -0.64
C ALA A 2 -20.23 -35.72 -1.91
N ILE A 3 -20.08 -36.64 -2.87
CA ILE A 3 -19.33 -36.36 -4.12
C ILE A 3 -20.02 -35.28 -4.98
N VAL A 4 -21.35 -35.27 -5.00
CA VAL A 4 -22.13 -34.26 -5.75
C VAL A 4 -21.99 -32.88 -5.11
N LEU A 5 -21.95 -32.80 -3.77
CA LEU A 5 -21.72 -31.53 -3.06
C LEU A 5 -20.30 -31.00 -3.25
N VAL A 6 -19.29 -31.88 -3.32
CA VAL A 6 -17.90 -31.48 -3.62
C VAL A 6 -17.77 -30.95 -5.05
N ILE A 7 -18.38 -31.64 -6.03
CA ILE A 7 -18.37 -31.19 -7.43
C ILE A 7 -19.13 -29.86 -7.58
N VAL A 8 -20.29 -29.73 -6.95
CA VAL A 8 -21.06 -28.47 -6.96
C VAL A 8 -20.31 -27.35 -6.24
N GLY A 9 -19.60 -27.63 -5.15
CA GLY A 9 -18.75 -26.64 -4.45
C GLY A 9 -17.58 -26.15 -5.30
N ILE A 10 -16.89 -27.06 -6.01
CA ILE A 10 -15.80 -26.72 -6.92
C ILE A 10 -16.34 -25.91 -8.12
N VAL A 11 -17.47 -26.33 -8.70
CA VAL A 11 -18.09 -25.64 -9.83
C VAL A 11 -18.59 -24.24 -9.43
N ILE A 12 -19.20 -24.08 -8.25
CA ILE A 12 -19.62 -22.77 -7.74
C ILE A 12 -18.41 -21.87 -7.45
N SER A 13 -17.31 -22.41 -6.91
CA SER A 13 -16.07 -21.66 -6.66
C SER A 13 -15.41 -21.15 -7.95
N ILE A 14 -15.45 -21.96 -9.02
CA ILE A 14 -14.95 -21.56 -10.34
C ILE A 14 -15.88 -20.51 -10.98
N ILE A 15 -17.21 -20.67 -10.86
CA ILE A 15 -18.16 -19.69 -11.41
C ILE A 15 -18.08 -18.36 -10.66
N ALA A 16 -17.92 -18.37 -9.33
CA ALA A 16 -17.84 -17.15 -8.52
C ALA A 16 -16.58 -16.31 -8.81
N THR A 17 -15.48 -16.95 -9.26
CA THR A 17 -14.23 -16.27 -9.59
C THR A 17 -14.20 -15.74 -11.03
N VAL A 18 -14.90 -16.40 -11.97
CA VAL A 18 -14.88 -16.05 -13.40
C VAL A 18 -16.00 -15.06 -13.80
N LEU A 19 -17.15 -15.06 -13.13
CA LEU A 19 -18.25 -14.15 -13.49
C LEU A 19 -17.92 -12.66 -13.27
N PRO A 20 -17.25 -12.24 -12.17
CA PRO A 20 -16.89 -10.84 -11.97
C PRO A 20 -15.91 -10.31 -13.02
N SER A 21 -14.93 -11.11 -13.45
CA SER A 21 -13.94 -10.69 -14.45
C SER A 21 -14.61 -10.43 -15.81
N LEU A 22 -15.53 -11.31 -16.24
CA LEU A 22 -16.29 -11.10 -17.48
C LEU A 22 -17.15 -9.83 -17.46
N ILE A 23 -17.75 -9.51 -16.30
CA ILE A 23 -18.54 -8.29 -16.14
C ILE A 23 -17.65 -7.04 -16.21
N GLN A 24 -16.46 -7.09 -15.60
CA GLN A 24 -15.51 -5.98 -15.64
C GLN A 24 -14.97 -5.75 -17.05
N SER A 25 -14.55 -6.79 -17.76
CA SER A 25 -14.11 -6.68 -19.17
C SER A 25 -15.17 -6.04 -20.06
N ALA A 26 -16.45 -6.41 -19.89
CA ALA A 26 -17.55 -5.82 -20.65
C ALA A 26 -17.80 -4.34 -20.32
N LYS A 27 -17.63 -3.92 -19.05
CA LYS A 27 -17.75 -2.52 -18.65
C LYS A 27 -16.60 -1.68 -19.19
N ILE A 28 -15.36 -2.14 -19.05
CA ILE A 28 -14.18 -1.45 -19.59
C ILE A 28 -14.32 -1.23 -21.09
N ARG A 29 -14.82 -2.23 -21.83
CA ARG A 29 -15.13 -2.10 -23.25
C ARG A 29 -16.11 -0.96 -23.54
N LYS A 30 -17.18 -0.87 -22.73
CA LYS A 30 -18.16 0.19 -22.86
C LYS A 30 -17.58 1.56 -22.49
N ALA A 31 -16.72 1.65 -21.47
CA ALA A 31 -16.06 2.89 -21.06
C ALA A 31 -15.16 3.43 -22.18
N ARG A 32 -14.33 2.58 -22.80
CA ARG A 32 -13.51 2.98 -23.95
C ARG A 32 -14.35 3.43 -25.15
N ALA A 33 -15.43 2.72 -25.47
CA ALA A 33 -16.35 3.13 -26.54
C ALA A 33 -17.02 4.50 -26.25
N ILE A 34 -17.27 4.81 -24.97
CA ILE A 34 -17.73 6.14 -24.56
C ILE A 34 -16.62 7.17 -24.80
N LEU A 35 -15.38 6.92 -24.37
CA LEU A 35 -14.26 7.83 -24.60
C LEU A 35 -13.98 8.05 -26.10
N GLU A 36 -14.10 7.03 -26.93
CA GLU A 36 -14.01 7.14 -28.39
C GLU A 36 -15.11 8.02 -28.97
N LYS A 37 -16.36 7.80 -28.55
CA LYS A 37 -17.48 8.67 -28.96
C LYS A 37 -17.28 10.12 -28.53
N VAL A 38 -16.75 10.36 -27.33
CA VAL A 38 -16.47 11.70 -26.80
C VAL A 38 -15.37 12.38 -27.62
N ASP A 39 -14.29 11.67 -27.90
CA ASP A 39 -13.18 12.16 -28.73
C ASP A 39 -13.65 12.56 -30.14
N TYR A 40 -14.46 11.71 -30.80
CA TYR A 40 -15.06 12.07 -32.09
C TYR A 40 -15.94 13.33 -32.00
N ALA A 41 -16.69 13.50 -30.90
CA ALA A 41 -17.51 14.69 -30.69
C ALA A 41 -16.67 15.95 -30.50
N ILE A 42 -15.55 15.88 -29.77
CA ILE A 42 -14.61 17.00 -29.59
C ILE A 42 -13.94 17.37 -30.91
N GLN A 43 -13.47 16.38 -31.68
CA GLN A 43 -12.91 16.61 -33.02
C GLN A 43 -13.95 17.28 -33.94
N GLY A 44 -15.19 16.76 -33.97
CA GLY A 44 -16.29 17.36 -34.74
C GLY A 44 -16.61 18.79 -34.30
N TYR A 45 -16.61 19.07 -32.99
CA TYR A 45 -16.79 20.41 -32.45
C TYR A 45 -15.69 21.36 -32.93
N SER A 46 -14.43 20.90 -32.91
CA SER A 46 -13.28 21.71 -33.33
C SER A 46 -13.32 22.10 -34.81
N ILE A 47 -13.79 21.20 -35.67
CA ILE A 47 -13.98 21.45 -37.10
C ILE A 47 -15.13 22.44 -37.32
N ALA A 48 -16.23 22.29 -36.57
CA ALA A 48 -17.40 23.14 -36.72
C ALA A 48 -17.20 24.57 -36.20
N ASN A 49 -16.43 24.74 -35.11
CA ASN A 49 -16.30 26.03 -34.42
C ASN A 49 -14.94 26.70 -34.59
N SER A 50 -13.94 25.99 -35.14
CA SER A 50 -12.54 26.47 -35.18
C SER A 50 -11.99 26.84 -33.79
N SER A 51 -12.46 26.11 -32.77
CA SER A 51 -12.03 26.20 -31.37
C SER A 51 -12.37 24.90 -30.64
N LEU A 52 -11.69 24.62 -29.53
CA LEU A 52 -12.08 23.56 -28.59
C LEU A 52 -13.03 24.12 -27.53
N PRO A 53 -13.94 23.31 -26.96
CA PRO A 53 -14.85 23.78 -25.92
C PRO A 53 -14.09 24.06 -24.61
N PHE A 54 -14.61 24.98 -23.80
CA PHE A 54 -14.17 25.13 -22.41
C PHE A 54 -14.62 23.92 -21.57
N ALA A 55 -13.91 23.63 -20.48
CA ALA A 55 -14.36 22.62 -19.52
C ALA A 55 -15.55 23.13 -18.69
N ASP A 56 -16.40 22.21 -18.22
CA ASP A 56 -17.50 22.48 -17.30
C ASP A 56 -16.96 22.50 -15.86
N SER A 57 -17.05 23.63 -15.17
CA SER A 57 -16.58 23.73 -13.76
C SER A 57 -17.62 23.22 -12.76
N GLY A 58 -18.85 22.98 -13.21
CA GLY A 58 -19.98 22.51 -12.43
C GLY A 58 -20.51 21.17 -12.94
N THR A 59 -21.83 21.04 -12.96
CA THR A 59 -22.52 19.78 -13.33
C THR A 59 -23.64 20.02 -14.34
N ASP A 60 -23.67 21.19 -14.99
CA ASP A 60 -24.76 21.56 -15.90
C ASP A 60 -24.53 21.05 -17.33
N GLY A 61 -23.33 20.52 -17.61
CA GLY A 61 -22.94 19.92 -18.88
C GLY A 61 -22.44 20.91 -19.92
N ARG A 62 -22.18 22.17 -19.56
CA ARG A 62 -21.75 23.23 -20.47
C ARG A 62 -20.41 23.81 -20.07
N GLY A 63 -19.61 24.20 -21.05
CA GLY A 63 -18.30 24.79 -20.82
C GLY A 63 -18.38 26.18 -20.22
N ASP A 64 -17.55 26.44 -19.21
CA ASP A 64 -17.44 27.73 -18.53
C ASP A 64 -16.23 28.52 -19.04
N SER A 65 -16.46 29.76 -19.47
CA SER A 65 -15.37 30.60 -20.00
C SER A 65 -14.26 30.80 -18.97
N GLY A 66 -13.03 30.48 -19.37
CA GLY A 66 -11.84 30.54 -18.50
C GLY A 66 -11.56 29.26 -17.70
N THR A 67 -12.38 28.22 -17.87
CA THR A 67 -12.16 26.90 -17.27
C THR A 67 -11.52 25.97 -18.30
N TYR A 68 -10.33 25.48 -18.00
CA TYR A 68 -9.53 24.64 -18.91
C TYR A 68 -9.38 23.18 -18.44
N VAL A 69 -9.72 22.92 -17.18
CA VAL A 69 -9.73 21.59 -16.57
C VAL A 69 -11.00 21.49 -15.73
N GLY A 70 -11.74 20.40 -15.91
CA GLY A 70 -13.01 20.19 -15.23
C GLY A 70 -13.75 18.99 -15.78
N ASN A 71 -15.08 19.07 -15.77
CA ASN A 71 -15.96 18.06 -16.33
C ASN A 71 -16.11 18.22 -17.85
N LEU A 72 -16.41 17.12 -18.53
CA LEU A 72 -16.73 17.13 -19.96
C LEU A 72 -17.98 17.99 -20.24
N PRO A 73 -17.90 19.01 -21.12
CA PRO A 73 -19.04 19.85 -21.52
C PRO A 73 -19.96 19.11 -22.50
N TYR A 74 -20.57 18.03 -22.05
CA TYR A 74 -21.24 17.05 -22.91
C TYR A 74 -22.43 17.62 -23.70
N LEU A 75 -23.10 18.68 -23.22
CA LEU A 75 -24.18 19.34 -23.95
C LEU A 75 -23.65 20.19 -25.12
N ASP A 76 -22.52 20.85 -24.96
CA ASP A 76 -21.88 21.62 -26.03
C ASP A 76 -21.35 20.71 -27.14
N LEU A 77 -20.96 19.49 -26.76
CA LEU A 77 -20.54 18.42 -27.67
C LEU A 77 -21.71 17.66 -28.31
N GLY A 78 -22.96 17.98 -27.96
CA GLY A 78 -24.15 17.28 -28.49
C GLY A 78 -24.29 15.82 -28.02
N LEU A 79 -23.65 15.46 -26.91
CA LEU A 79 -23.73 14.14 -26.30
C LEU A 79 -24.94 14.04 -25.37
N SER A 80 -25.47 12.82 -25.20
CA SER A 80 -26.63 12.55 -24.33
C SER A 80 -26.28 12.44 -22.85
N SER A 81 -25.00 12.26 -22.53
CA SER A 81 -24.45 12.16 -21.17
C SER A 81 -22.95 12.45 -21.24
N GLY A 82 -22.39 13.00 -20.16
CA GLY A 82 -20.95 13.10 -19.94
C GLY A 82 -20.42 12.09 -18.92
N ASP A 83 -21.23 11.11 -18.52
CA ASP A 83 -20.83 10.07 -17.55
C ASP A 83 -20.33 8.81 -18.27
N ASP A 84 -19.39 8.13 -17.64
CA ASP A 84 -18.89 6.84 -18.08
C ASP A 84 -19.84 5.68 -17.71
N VAL A 85 -19.38 4.43 -17.87
CA VAL A 85 -20.20 3.25 -17.57
C VAL A 85 -20.41 3.01 -16.06
N TRP A 86 -19.55 3.58 -15.23
CA TRP A 86 -19.60 3.50 -13.77
C TRP A 86 -20.34 4.67 -13.13
N GLN A 87 -20.83 5.60 -13.95
CA GLN A 87 -21.55 6.83 -13.55
C GLN A 87 -20.61 7.92 -13.03
N ASN A 88 -19.31 7.81 -13.28
CA ASN A 88 -18.36 8.87 -13.01
C ASN A 88 -18.43 9.90 -14.16
N ARG A 89 -18.42 11.19 -13.82
CA ARG A 89 -18.40 12.25 -14.82
C ARG A 89 -17.03 12.28 -15.48
N ILE A 90 -16.98 12.20 -16.81
CA ILE A 90 -15.73 12.19 -17.57
C ILE A 90 -14.98 13.50 -17.33
N LYS A 91 -13.70 13.38 -16.96
CA LYS A 91 -12.80 14.52 -16.79
C LYS A 91 -12.33 15.03 -18.14
N TYR A 92 -12.19 16.34 -18.27
CA TYR A 92 -11.80 17.00 -19.50
C TYR A 92 -10.76 18.10 -19.22
N GLY A 93 -9.67 18.05 -19.97
CA GLY A 93 -8.64 19.08 -19.98
C GLY A 93 -8.43 19.59 -21.41
N VAL A 94 -8.21 20.90 -21.57
CA VAL A 94 -8.05 21.53 -22.89
C VAL A 94 -6.92 22.55 -22.90
N TYR A 95 -6.23 22.64 -24.04
CA TYR A 95 -5.17 23.64 -24.22
C TYR A 95 -5.81 25.03 -24.31
N ASP A 96 -5.50 25.89 -23.33
CA ASP A 96 -6.20 27.16 -23.09
C ASP A 96 -6.35 28.06 -24.33
N THR A 97 -5.29 28.25 -25.11
CA THR A 97 -5.33 29.13 -26.29
C THR A 97 -6.23 28.60 -27.39
N LEU A 98 -6.47 27.28 -27.45
CA LEU A 98 -7.34 26.67 -28.46
C LEU A 98 -8.84 26.86 -28.16
N THR A 99 -9.21 27.39 -26.99
CA THR A 99 -10.61 27.62 -26.61
C THR A 99 -11.18 28.95 -27.10
N THR A 100 -10.32 29.88 -27.51
CA THR A 100 -10.70 31.26 -27.87
C THR A 100 -10.38 31.63 -29.31
N THR A 101 -9.89 30.68 -30.09
CA THR A 101 -9.61 30.83 -31.53
C THR A 101 -10.89 31.00 -32.35
N THR A 102 -10.69 31.40 -33.60
CA THR A 102 -11.71 31.64 -34.62
C THR A 102 -11.30 30.97 -35.93
N SER A 103 -12.18 30.99 -36.93
CA SER A 103 -11.87 30.47 -38.27
C SER A 103 -10.64 31.11 -38.92
N ASP A 104 -10.28 32.34 -38.53
CA ASP A 104 -9.20 33.11 -39.15
C ASP A 104 -7.82 32.79 -38.58
N ASP A 105 -7.74 32.33 -37.33
CA ASP A 105 -6.48 32.18 -36.59
C ASP A 105 -6.22 30.79 -36.02
N PHE A 106 -7.22 29.89 -35.97
CA PHE A 106 -7.07 28.54 -35.40
C PHE A 106 -5.82 27.79 -35.87
N CYS A 107 -5.62 27.72 -37.19
CA CYS A 107 -4.47 27.04 -37.78
C CYS A 107 -3.15 27.78 -37.60
N THR A 108 -3.19 29.11 -37.51
CA THR A 108 -2.00 29.92 -37.23
C THR A 108 -1.56 29.75 -35.78
N VAL A 109 -2.52 29.65 -34.85
CA VAL A 109 -2.27 29.38 -33.43
C VAL A 109 -1.70 27.97 -33.26
N LEU A 110 -2.30 26.95 -33.87
CA LEU A 110 -1.78 25.57 -33.82
C LEU A 110 -0.35 25.48 -34.38
N ALA A 111 -0.08 26.07 -35.54
CA ALA A 111 1.26 26.09 -36.12
C ALA A 111 2.28 26.90 -35.27
N GLY A 112 1.80 27.82 -34.44
CA GLY A 112 2.62 28.61 -33.52
C GLY A 112 3.06 27.86 -32.26
N ILE A 113 2.44 26.72 -31.93
CA ILE A 113 2.82 25.90 -30.78
C ILE A 113 3.99 24.99 -31.19
N THR A 114 5.21 25.44 -30.92
CA THR A 114 6.44 24.71 -31.29
C THR A 114 7.14 24.02 -30.12
N SER A 115 6.60 24.16 -28.90
CA SER A 115 7.08 23.49 -27.70
C SER A 115 5.96 22.65 -27.11
N TYR A 116 6.26 21.39 -26.83
CA TYR A 116 5.32 20.39 -26.33
C TYR A 116 5.64 19.95 -24.91
N THR A 117 6.39 20.75 -24.15
CA THR A 117 6.88 20.40 -22.82
C THR A 117 6.69 21.54 -21.82
N ASP A 118 5.63 22.33 -21.97
CA ASP A 118 5.27 23.41 -21.05
C ASP A 118 4.35 22.89 -19.95
N SER A 119 4.87 22.79 -18.72
CA SER A 119 4.12 22.28 -17.56
C SER A 119 3.00 23.20 -17.08
N THR A 120 2.89 24.42 -17.61
CA THR A 120 1.79 25.35 -17.30
C THR A 120 0.57 25.16 -18.20
N LYS A 121 0.71 24.36 -19.26
CA LYS A 121 -0.35 24.02 -20.22
C LYS A 121 -0.79 22.58 -20.00
N ILE A 122 -1.98 22.22 -20.49
CA ILE A 122 -2.47 20.85 -20.39
C ILE A 122 -1.43 19.86 -20.95
N HIS A 123 -1.11 18.83 -20.19
CA HIS A 123 -0.10 17.84 -20.56
C HIS A 123 -0.35 16.49 -19.93
N THR A 124 0.18 15.45 -20.59
CA THR A 124 0.32 14.11 -20.03
C THR A 124 1.72 13.94 -19.46
N THR A 125 1.85 13.14 -18.41
CA THR A 125 3.12 12.82 -17.74
C THR A 125 3.34 11.33 -17.78
N ASN A 126 4.44 10.89 -18.38
CA ASN A 126 4.85 9.50 -18.31
C ASN A 126 5.24 9.15 -16.86
N HIS A 127 4.52 8.22 -16.25
CA HIS A 127 4.66 7.86 -14.83
C HIS A 127 6.09 7.41 -14.48
N ASP A 128 6.75 6.66 -15.36
CA ASP A 128 8.08 6.09 -15.08
C ASP A 128 9.22 7.09 -15.25
N THR A 129 9.11 7.97 -16.25
CA THR A 129 10.20 8.87 -16.66
C THR A 129 9.99 10.32 -16.21
N GLY A 130 8.77 10.69 -15.83
CA GLY A 130 8.37 12.08 -15.58
C GLY A 130 8.37 12.97 -16.83
N ALA A 131 8.49 12.38 -18.03
CA ALA A 131 8.47 13.14 -19.28
C ALA A 131 7.07 13.71 -19.54
N ILE A 132 6.98 14.99 -19.83
CA ILE A 132 5.70 15.67 -20.11
C ILE A 132 5.50 15.91 -21.61
N THR A 133 4.26 15.77 -22.07
CA THR A 133 3.86 16.08 -23.45
C THR A 133 2.58 16.90 -23.46
N ASN A 134 2.62 18.12 -24.02
CA ASN A 134 1.43 18.95 -24.17
C ASN A 134 0.44 18.33 -25.16
N GLN A 135 -0.84 18.36 -24.78
CA GLN A 135 -1.92 17.81 -25.57
C GLN A 135 -2.87 18.93 -26.03
N ALA A 136 -3.62 18.71 -27.10
CA ALA A 136 -4.70 19.64 -27.47
C ALA A 136 -5.88 19.52 -26.49
N TYR A 137 -6.24 18.29 -26.13
CA TYR A 137 -7.17 17.97 -25.06
C TYR A 137 -6.94 16.56 -24.51
N ILE A 138 -7.48 16.31 -23.31
CA ILE A 138 -7.42 15.04 -22.58
C ILE A 138 -8.82 14.71 -22.07
N ILE A 139 -9.21 13.44 -22.14
CA ILE A 139 -10.44 12.91 -21.55
C ILE A 139 -10.14 11.68 -20.69
N VAL A 140 -10.72 11.62 -19.50
CA VAL A 140 -10.46 10.54 -18.52
C VAL A 140 -11.78 9.98 -17.97
N SER A 141 -11.85 8.66 -17.88
CA SER A 141 -12.84 7.89 -17.14
C SER A 141 -12.14 7.26 -15.95
N GLY A 142 -12.55 7.62 -14.74
CA GLY A 142 -11.95 7.12 -13.50
C GLY A 142 -12.48 5.73 -13.14
N GLY A 143 -12.46 4.78 -14.07
CA GLY A 143 -12.67 3.36 -13.77
C GLY A 143 -13.79 2.92 -12.80
N PRO A 144 -13.69 1.66 -12.32
CA PRO A 144 -14.63 1.07 -11.36
C PRO A 144 -14.38 1.42 -9.89
N LYS A 145 -13.19 1.90 -9.50
CA LYS A 145 -12.81 2.17 -8.10
C LYS A 145 -11.73 3.24 -8.01
N ASP A 146 -11.67 3.93 -6.88
CA ASP A 146 -10.43 4.55 -6.39
C ASP A 146 -9.54 3.40 -5.88
N LEU A 147 -8.47 3.11 -6.63
CA LEU A 147 -7.57 1.98 -6.35
C LEU A 147 -6.40 2.36 -5.48
N ASP A 148 -5.98 3.62 -5.49
CA ASP A 148 -4.87 4.09 -4.66
C ASP A 148 -5.29 4.51 -3.24
N ASP A 149 -6.60 4.43 -2.94
CA ASP A 149 -7.25 4.50 -1.63
C ASP A 149 -6.87 5.78 -0.87
N ASP A 150 -6.67 6.86 -1.61
CA ASP A 150 -6.32 8.16 -1.08
C ASP A 150 -7.56 8.92 -0.56
N GLY A 151 -8.74 8.59 -1.11
CA GLY A 151 -10.06 9.08 -0.73
C GLY A 151 -10.29 10.58 -1.00
N VAL A 152 -9.46 11.22 -1.83
CA VAL A 152 -9.43 12.68 -2.03
C VAL A 152 -10.40 13.13 -3.13
N ASP A 153 -10.68 12.32 -4.14
CA ASP A 153 -11.34 12.80 -5.35
C ASP A 153 -12.28 11.80 -6.08
N GLY A 154 -12.43 10.59 -5.57
CA GLY A 154 -13.57 9.72 -5.82
C GLY A 154 -13.24 8.37 -6.45
N PHE A 155 -12.92 8.35 -7.74
CA PHE A 155 -12.63 7.13 -8.50
C PHE A 155 -11.48 7.34 -9.51
N PHE A 156 -10.90 8.53 -9.58
CA PHE A 156 -9.75 8.77 -10.44
C PHE A 156 -8.50 8.41 -9.65
N ASP A 157 -7.47 7.92 -10.35
CA ASP A 157 -6.20 7.52 -9.73
C ASP A 157 -5.02 8.32 -10.31
N GLY A 158 -3.96 8.49 -9.53
CA GLY A 158 -2.71 9.10 -9.95
C GLY A 158 -2.80 10.59 -10.30
N TYR A 159 -2.18 11.00 -11.42
CA TYR A 159 -2.19 12.40 -11.84
C TYR A 159 -3.56 12.84 -12.38
N ASN A 160 -4.47 11.91 -12.63
CA ASN A 160 -5.80 12.25 -13.12
C ASN A 160 -6.72 12.79 -12.03
N GLU A 161 -6.27 12.87 -10.79
CA GLU A 161 -7.08 13.24 -9.63
C GLU A 161 -7.26 14.75 -9.47
N GLY A 162 -6.31 15.53 -9.99
CA GLY A 162 -6.23 16.97 -9.80
C GLY A 162 -7.28 17.81 -10.52
N THR A 163 -7.30 19.10 -10.20
CA THR A 163 -7.90 20.16 -11.05
C THR A 163 -6.83 20.95 -11.79
N ASP A 164 -5.58 20.48 -11.74
CA ASP A 164 -4.46 21.08 -12.40
C ASP A 164 -4.34 20.60 -13.86
N VAL A 165 -3.34 21.11 -14.56
CA VAL A 165 -3.10 20.85 -15.98
C VAL A 165 -2.33 19.55 -16.24
N GLN A 166 -2.05 18.77 -15.20
CA GLN A 166 -1.25 17.56 -15.25
C GLN A 166 -2.17 16.35 -15.26
N PHE A 167 -1.92 15.43 -16.18
CA PHE A 167 -2.63 14.15 -16.30
C PHE A 167 -1.62 13.04 -16.51
N ASP A 168 -2.04 11.79 -16.31
CA ASP A 168 -1.21 10.64 -16.64
C ASP A 168 -1.01 10.48 -18.14
N ASP A 169 -0.07 9.63 -18.54
CA ASP A 169 0.10 9.27 -19.93
C ASP A 169 -0.98 8.27 -20.39
N PRO A 170 -1.53 8.38 -21.62
CA PRO A 170 -2.48 7.40 -22.12
C PRO A 170 -1.92 5.98 -22.24
N ALA A 171 -0.59 5.81 -22.20
CA ALA A 171 0.06 4.51 -22.10
C ALA A 171 0.20 4.00 -20.65
N ARG A 172 -0.18 4.79 -19.63
CA ARG A 172 -0.26 4.30 -18.24
C ARG A 172 -1.30 3.20 -18.21
N ILE A 173 -0.81 2.02 -17.84
CA ILE A 173 -1.57 0.79 -17.80
C ILE A 173 -2.19 0.59 -16.42
N GLU A 174 -3.31 -0.14 -16.40
CA GLU A 174 -3.93 -0.54 -15.15
C GLU A 174 -2.95 -1.38 -14.31
N SER A 175 -2.74 -0.94 -13.08
CA SER A 175 -1.72 -1.44 -12.17
C SER A 175 -2.38 -1.85 -10.86
N HIS A 176 -2.22 -3.13 -10.52
CA HIS A 176 -2.59 -3.71 -9.22
C HIS A 176 -1.30 -4.15 -8.53
N GLY A 177 -1.16 -3.92 -7.22
CA GLY A 177 0.04 -4.29 -6.45
C GLY A 177 0.43 -3.26 -5.38
N ASP A 178 1.61 -3.40 -4.79
CA ASP A 178 2.14 -2.45 -3.80
C ASP A 178 3.22 -1.52 -4.38
N PRO A 179 3.31 -0.27 -3.88
CA PRO A 179 2.43 0.33 -2.85
C PRO A 179 1.04 0.66 -3.42
N VAL A 180 0.00 0.60 -2.56
CA VAL A 180 -1.39 0.97 -2.90
C VAL A 180 -1.45 2.32 -3.64
N ALA A 181 -0.67 3.31 -3.20
CA ALA A 181 -0.56 4.65 -3.80
C ALA A 181 -0.16 4.70 -5.30
N ASN A 182 0.28 3.59 -5.88
CA ASN A 182 0.67 3.51 -7.30
C ASN A 182 -0.32 2.68 -8.13
N ARG A 183 -1.40 2.18 -7.53
CA ARG A 183 -2.45 1.50 -8.27
C ARG A 183 -3.16 2.50 -9.17
N TYR A 184 -3.78 1.99 -10.22
CA TYR A 184 -4.34 2.82 -11.29
C TYR A 184 -5.30 1.98 -12.12
N ASP A 185 -6.54 2.41 -12.35
CA ASP A 185 -7.47 1.81 -13.32
C ASP A 185 -8.13 2.80 -14.30
N ASP A 186 -7.70 4.05 -14.25
CA ASP A 186 -8.20 5.10 -15.13
C ASP A 186 -7.98 4.78 -16.62
N LEU A 187 -9.03 5.02 -17.39
CA LEU A 187 -9.01 4.96 -18.84
C LEU A 187 -8.98 6.36 -19.39
N MET A 188 -7.99 6.67 -20.21
CA MET A 188 -7.88 8.00 -20.80
C MET A 188 -7.55 7.98 -22.28
N ARG A 189 -7.88 9.08 -22.94
CA ARG A 189 -7.42 9.40 -24.29
C ARG A 189 -6.95 10.85 -24.33
N ALA A 190 -5.88 11.09 -25.06
CA ALA A 190 -5.39 12.42 -25.36
C ALA A 190 -5.26 12.57 -26.88
N LEU A 191 -5.57 13.75 -27.38
CA LEU A 191 -5.26 14.12 -28.77
C LEU A 191 -4.12 15.13 -28.75
N SER A 192 -3.04 14.83 -29.47
CA SER A 192 -1.90 15.72 -29.56
C SER A 192 -2.21 16.96 -30.41
N ILE A 193 -1.43 18.01 -30.19
CA ILE A 193 -1.50 19.26 -30.96
C ILE A 193 -1.23 19.02 -32.45
N ASN A 194 -0.32 18.09 -32.76
CA ASN A 194 0.01 17.72 -34.14
C ASN A 194 -1.15 16.99 -34.83
N GLU A 195 -1.79 16.04 -34.16
CA GLU A 195 -2.94 15.31 -34.71
C GLU A 195 -4.11 16.26 -34.98
N LEU A 196 -4.40 17.19 -34.07
CA LEU A 196 -5.44 18.19 -34.29
C LEU A 196 -5.11 19.12 -35.46
N SER A 197 -3.85 19.54 -35.60
CA SER A 197 -3.40 20.34 -36.74
C SER A 197 -3.58 19.63 -38.07
N GLN A 198 -3.31 18.32 -38.13
CA GLN A 198 -3.48 17.55 -39.36
C GLN A 198 -4.96 17.41 -39.75
N LYS A 199 -5.84 17.21 -38.76
CA LYS A 199 -7.28 17.06 -38.98
C LYS A 199 -7.97 18.36 -39.41
N ASN A 200 -7.55 19.51 -38.85
CA ASN A 200 -8.32 20.74 -39.00
C ASN A 200 -7.72 21.74 -40.01
N CYS A 201 -6.43 21.64 -40.33
CA CYS A 201 -5.71 22.67 -41.09
C CYS A 201 -5.24 22.24 -42.49
N THR A 202 -5.59 21.02 -42.91
CA THR A 202 -5.30 20.50 -44.26
C THR A 202 -6.33 20.99 -45.28
N GLY A 203 -6.26 22.29 -45.56
CA GLY A 203 -7.06 22.99 -46.57
C GLY A 203 -6.19 23.92 -47.42
N GLY A 204 -5.22 23.35 -48.15
CA GLY A 204 -4.33 24.11 -49.04
C GLY A 204 -3.47 23.27 -49.99
N GLY A 205 -3.92 22.06 -50.34
CA GLY A 205 -3.26 21.20 -51.34
C GLY A 205 -3.95 21.30 -52.69
N SER A 206 -3.38 22.09 -53.59
CA SER A 206 -3.76 22.17 -55.00
C SER A 206 -3.76 20.78 -55.66
N GLY A 207 -4.90 20.41 -56.23
CA GLY A 207 -4.98 19.34 -57.23
C GLY A 207 -4.09 19.68 -58.44
N SER A 208 -3.06 18.87 -58.62
CA SER A 208 -2.23 18.74 -59.82
C SER A 208 -1.69 17.31 -59.78
N GLY A 209 -1.87 16.40 -60.73
CA GLY A 209 -2.24 16.50 -62.13
C GLY A 209 -1.45 15.42 -62.87
N GLY A 210 -2.09 14.29 -63.19
CA GLY A 210 -1.82 13.44 -64.36
C GLY A 210 -0.51 12.63 -64.42
N GLY A 211 -0.61 11.33 -64.11
CA GLY A 211 0.26 10.26 -64.61
C GLY A 211 -0.54 8.93 -64.70
N PRO A 212 -0.32 8.06 -65.71
CA PRO A 212 -1.28 7.01 -66.05
C PRO A 212 -1.04 5.72 -65.26
N SER A 213 -1.68 5.59 -64.11
CA SER A 213 -2.00 4.31 -63.47
C SER A 213 -3.00 4.61 -62.37
N GLY A 214 -4.23 4.09 -62.46
CA GLY A 214 -5.35 4.44 -61.58
C GLY A 214 -5.24 3.93 -60.14
N CYS A 215 -4.15 4.27 -59.45
CA CYS A 215 -3.80 3.84 -58.10
C CYS A 215 -3.18 4.97 -57.24
N ASP A 216 -3.27 6.23 -57.68
CA ASP A 216 -2.87 7.38 -56.87
C ASP A 216 -4.01 7.70 -55.89
N GLY A 217 -3.76 7.53 -54.59
CA GLY A 217 -4.73 7.81 -53.52
C GLY A 217 -5.85 6.77 -53.38
N VAL A 218 -5.57 5.51 -53.73
CA VAL A 218 -6.54 4.40 -53.60
C VAL A 218 -5.85 3.23 -52.92
N GLU A 219 -6.47 2.74 -51.87
CA GLU A 219 -6.09 1.56 -51.12
C GLU A 219 -6.90 0.37 -51.64
N SER A 220 -6.25 -0.59 -52.31
CA SER A 220 -6.96 -1.78 -52.81
C SER A 220 -6.03 -2.90 -53.23
N VAL A 221 -6.57 -4.12 -53.27
CA VAL A 221 -5.86 -5.33 -53.77
C VAL A 221 -5.31 -5.15 -55.18
N TYR A 222 -5.94 -4.30 -56.01
CA TYR A 222 -5.51 -4.04 -57.38
C TYR A 222 -4.28 -3.12 -57.46
N CYS A 223 -4.09 -2.26 -56.46
CA CYS A 223 -3.04 -1.25 -56.43
C CYS A 223 -1.80 -1.68 -55.66
N GLY A 224 -1.88 -2.76 -54.87
CA GLY A 224 -0.72 -3.40 -54.25
C GLY A 224 -0.13 -2.61 -53.09
N ASN A 225 -0.94 -1.77 -52.44
CA ASN A 225 -0.56 -1.00 -51.26
C ASN A 225 -1.17 -1.55 -49.96
N CYS A 226 -1.77 -2.73 -50.00
CA CYS A 226 -2.43 -3.37 -48.84
C CYS A 226 -1.43 -4.02 -47.85
N ASP A 227 -0.21 -3.49 -47.75
CA ASP A 227 0.87 -4.01 -46.89
C ASP A 227 2.01 -3.02 -46.62
N ASP A 228 1.79 -1.72 -46.86
CA ASP A 228 2.81 -0.68 -46.83
C ASP A 228 2.79 0.18 -45.55
N GLY A 229 1.84 -0.07 -44.66
CA GLY A 229 1.70 0.57 -43.35
C GLY A 229 1.01 1.92 -43.39
N LYS A 230 0.33 2.27 -44.48
CA LYS A 230 -0.29 3.60 -44.67
C LYS A 230 -1.74 3.47 -45.09
N ASP A 231 -2.50 4.45 -44.65
CA ASP A 231 -3.85 4.72 -45.12
C ASP A 231 -3.75 5.52 -46.43
N ASN A 232 -3.78 4.81 -47.55
CA ASN A 232 -3.50 5.36 -48.88
C ASN A 232 -4.70 6.12 -49.47
N ASP A 233 -5.92 5.89 -48.98
CA ASP A 233 -7.12 6.60 -49.42
C ASP A 233 -7.68 7.59 -48.38
N SER A 234 -7.05 7.63 -47.19
CA SER A 234 -7.31 8.56 -46.08
C SER A 234 -8.68 8.40 -45.43
N ASP A 235 -9.25 7.19 -45.46
CA ASP A 235 -10.52 6.88 -44.80
C ASP A 235 -10.38 6.50 -43.31
N GLY A 236 -9.13 6.37 -42.85
CA GLY A 236 -8.75 6.06 -41.47
C GLY A 236 -8.40 4.59 -41.23
N LEU A 237 -8.40 3.73 -42.26
CA LEU A 237 -8.13 2.30 -42.16
C LEU A 237 -6.95 1.90 -43.05
N PRO A 238 -5.75 1.65 -42.49
CA PRO A 238 -4.59 1.23 -43.28
C PRO A 238 -4.53 -0.30 -43.51
N ASP A 239 -3.92 -0.70 -44.62
CA ASP A 239 -3.64 -2.04 -45.12
C ASP A 239 -4.80 -3.04 -44.95
N CYS A 240 -4.61 -4.07 -44.10
CA CYS A 240 -5.59 -5.14 -43.92
C CYS A 240 -6.81 -4.70 -43.08
N ASP A 241 -6.74 -3.52 -42.45
CA ASP A 241 -7.90 -2.91 -41.78
C ASP A 241 -8.84 -2.26 -42.80
N ASP A 242 -8.36 -1.99 -44.02
CA ASP A 242 -9.14 -1.46 -45.13
C ASP A 242 -10.02 -2.55 -45.79
N PRO A 243 -11.36 -2.35 -45.89
CA PRO A 243 -12.28 -3.27 -46.56
C PRO A 243 -11.91 -3.60 -48.01
N ASP A 244 -11.30 -2.68 -48.75
CA ASP A 244 -10.87 -2.83 -50.14
C ASP A 244 -9.57 -3.65 -50.28
N CYS A 245 -8.90 -3.94 -49.15
CA CYS A 245 -7.73 -4.79 -49.04
C CYS A 245 -7.99 -6.19 -48.48
N ALA A 246 -9.23 -6.48 -48.06
CA ALA A 246 -9.64 -7.73 -47.41
C ALA A 246 -9.35 -9.04 -48.19
N THR A 247 -9.09 -8.96 -49.51
CA THR A 247 -8.76 -10.14 -50.34
C THR A 247 -7.27 -10.26 -50.71
N HIS A 248 -6.42 -9.37 -50.20
CA HIS A 248 -4.99 -9.36 -50.49
C HIS A 248 -4.30 -10.57 -49.82
N PRO A 249 -3.40 -11.32 -50.50
CA PRO A 249 -2.83 -12.56 -49.95
C PRO A 249 -2.12 -12.44 -48.60
N LYS A 250 -1.63 -11.24 -48.24
CA LYS A 250 -1.07 -10.97 -46.91
C LYS A 250 -2.14 -10.74 -45.83
N CYS A 251 -3.34 -10.33 -46.23
CA CYS A 251 -4.53 -10.24 -45.39
C CYS A 251 -5.31 -11.56 -45.34
N VAL A 252 -4.87 -12.60 -46.09
CA VAL A 252 -5.47 -13.94 -46.04
C VAL A 252 -4.67 -14.85 -45.09
N ASN A 253 -5.05 -14.80 -43.81
CA ASN A 253 -4.81 -15.77 -42.72
C ASN A 253 -3.37 -16.27 -42.46
N PRO A 254 -2.54 -15.51 -41.74
CA PRO A 254 -1.74 -16.09 -40.66
C PRO A 254 -2.68 -16.34 -39.46
N THR A 255 -2.66 -17.53 -38.88
CA THR A 255 -3.53 -17.84 -37.74
C THR A 255 -3.22 -16.90 -36.56
N CYS A 256 -4.25 -16.21 -36.05
CA CYS A 256 -4.10 -15.39 -34.85
C CYS A 256 -3.71 -16.26 -33.65
N GLU A 257 -2.53 -16.03 -33.10
CA GLU A 257 -1.91 -16.82 -32.03
C GLU A 257 -1.31 -15.91 -30.95
N ILE A 258 -1.21 -16.41 -29.70
CA ILE A 258 -0.48 -15.72 -28.63
C ILE A 258 1.01 -16.06 -28.74
N ALA A 259 1.82 -15.07 -29.11
CA ALA A 259 3.25 -15.22 -29.39
C ALA A 259 4.12 -15.29 -28.12
N THR A 260 3.68 -14.73 -26.99
CA THR A 260 4.41 -14.76 -25.72
C THR A 260 4.80 -16.18 -25.30
N ALA A 261 6.05 -16.36 -24.87
CA ALA A 261 6.55 -17.65 -24.42
C ALA A 261 6.04 -18.03 -23.01
N SER A 262 6.05 -19.33 -22.71
CA SER A 262 5.85 -19.88 -21.36
C SER A 262 7.09 -20.72 -21.00
N PRO A 263 7.58 -20.71 -19.74
CA PRO A 263 7.05 -20.01 -18.56
C PRO A 263 7.16 -18.48 -18.64
N LEU A 264 6.36 -17.79 -17.85
CA LEU A 264 6.56 -16.38 -17.52
C LEU A 264 7.62 -16.26 -16.43
N ASP A 265 8.11 -15.04 -16.20
CA ASP A 265 9.17 -14.79 -15.22
C ASP A 265 8.75 -15.21 -13.80
N ASP A 266 9.72 -15.73 -13.03
CA ASP A 266 9.54 -16.06 -11.61
C ASP A 266 9.39 -14.76 -10.78
N GLY A 267 8.75 -14.84 -9.62
CA GLY A 267 8.75 -13.74 -8.64
C GLY A 267 8.53 -14.25 -7.21
N ASN A 268 8.83 -13.43 -6.20
CA ASN A 268 8.66 -13.87 -4.82
C ASN A 268 7.21 -13.73 -4.37
N VAL A 269 6.81 -14.57 -3.42
CA VAL A 269 5.51 -14.48 -2.77
C VAL A 269 5.28 -13.05 -2.26
N ASN A 270 4.07 -12.54 -2.44
CA ASN A 270 3.66 -11.19 -2.06
C ASN A 270 4.37 -10.02 -2.79
N ASP A 271 5.21 -10.28 -3.79
CA ASP A 271 5.73 -9.23 -4.66
C ASP A 271 4.67 -8.79 -5.68
N SER A 272 4.70 -7.51 -6.05
CA SER A 272 4.02 -7.00 -7.25
C SER A 272 4.53 -7.72 -8.51
N TYR A 273 3.63 -8.03 -9.44
CA TYR A 273 3.93 -8.83 -10.62
C TYR A 273 3.31 -8.23 -11.88
N SER A 274 4.03 -8.35 -12.98
CA SER A 274 3.63 -7.81 -14.26
C SER A 274 4.12 -8.69 -15.41
N ALA A 275 3.29 -8.85 -16.45
CA ALA A 275 3.68 -9.56 -17.67
C ALA A 275 2.95 -9.02 -18.91
N GLY A 276 3.67 -8.80 -20.01
CA GLY A 276 3.09 -8.41 -21.30
C GLY A 276 2.81 -9.61 -22.22
N PHE A 277 1.61 -9.66 -22.79
CA PHE A 277 1.24 -10.61 -23.82
C PHE A 277 1.24 -9.95 -25.20
N SER A 278 1.80 -10.65 -26.20
CA SER A 278 1.85 -10.21 -27.59
C SER A 278 1.19 -11.24 -28.50
N THR A 279 0.62 -10.75 -29.59
CA THR A 279 0.04 -11.56 -30.66
C THR A 279 1.09 -11.92 -31.72
N SER A 280 0.77 -12.91 -32.56
CA SER A 280 1.45 -13.12 -33.84
C SER A 280 1.09 -12.01 -34.84
N ASP A 281 1.89 -11.84 -35.88
CA ASP A 281 1.61 -10.94 -37.02
C ASP A 281 0.31 -11.30 -37.78
N GLY A 282 -0.36 -12.39 -37.39
CA GLY A 282 -1.63 -12.85 -37.98
C GLY A 282 -2.89 -12.35 -37.31
N CYS A 283 -2.80 -11.70 -36.16
CA CYS A 283 -3.98 -11.12 -35.53
C CYS A 283 -4.28 -9.74 -36.13
N ILE A 284 -5.51 -9.54 -36.61
CA ILE A 284 -6.03 -8.23 -36.99
C ILE A 284 -6.45 -7.52 -35.70
N CYS A 285 -5.75 -6.46 -35.31
CA CYS A 285 -6.02 -5.76 -34.06
C CYS A 285 -6.68 -4.40 -34.35
N PRO A 286 -7.60 -3.90 -33.50
CA PRO A 286 -7.55 -3.97 -32.04
C PRO A 286 -7.95 -5.34 -31.48
N CYS A 287 -7.01 -5.98 -30.79
CA CYS A 287 -7.20 -7.28 -30.18
C CYS A 287 -7.77 -7.15 -28.76
N GLU A 288 -8.62 -8.10 -28.39
CA GLU A 288 -9.22 -8.19 -27.07
C GLU A 288 -8.64 -9.36 -26.27
N TRP A 289 -8.18 -9.06 -25.06
CA TRP A 289 -7.55 -9.99 -24.13
C TRP A 289 -8.50 -10.34 -22.97
N GLU A 290 -8.52 -11.60 -22.57
CA GLU A 290 -9.29 -12.05 -21.41
C GLU A 290 -8.46 -13.02 -20.54
N LEU A 291 -8.45 -12.80 -19.23
CA LEU A 291 -7.90 -13.77 -18.27
C LEU A 291 -8.96 -14.82 -17.95
N ARG A 292 -8.79 -16.03 -18.51
CA ARG A 292 -9.73 -17.15 -18.38
C ARG A 292 -9.49 -17.96 -17.11
N ASN A 293 -8.25 -17.97 -16.64
CA ASN A 293 -7.84 -18.58 -15.37
C ASN A 293 -6.71 -17.74 -14.78
N ASN A 294 -6.87 -17.27 -13.55
CA ASN A 294 -5.89 -16.46 -12.85
C ASN A 294 -4.96 -17.30 -11.96
N GLY A 295 -4.97 -18.63 -12.05
CA GLY A 295 -4.07 -19.50 -11.28
C GLY A 295 -4.31 -19.51 -9.78
N GLY A 296 -5.39 -18.89 -9.29
CA GLY A 296 -5.69 -18.71 -7.87
C GLY A 296 -5.11 -17.43 -7.26
N PHE A 297 -4.38 -16.60 -8.01
CA PHE A 297 -3.95 -15.28 -7.56
C PHE A 297 -5.17 -14.39 -7.33
N THR A 298 -5.12 -13.54 -6.30
CA THR A 298 -6.32 -12.85 -5.79
C THR A 298 -6.71 -11.62 -6.60
N ASP A 299 -5.73 -10.90 -7.13
CA ASP A 299 -5.85 -9.57 -7.74
C ASP A 299 -5.26 -9.51 -9.15
N PHE A 300 -4.90 -10.66 -9.75
CA PHE A 300 -4.43 -10.71 -11.12
C PHE A 300 -5.46 -10.12 -12.08
N TYR A 301 -5.03 -9.10 -12.80
CA TYR A 301 -5.82 -8.37 -13.75
C TYR A 301 -5.10 -8.34 -15.10
N LEU A 302 -5.80 -8.74 -16.16
CA LEU A 302 -5.29 -8.65 -17.53
C LEU A 302 -6.03 -7.53 -18.25
N HIS A 303 -5.29 -6.50 -18.64
CA HIS A 303 -5.86 -5.39 -19.35
C HIS A 303 -6.36 -5.83 -20.74
N PRO A 304 -7.66 -5.62 -21.06
CA PRO A 304 -8.33 -6.27 -22.17
C PRO A 304 -7.86 -5.79 -23.56
N TYR A 305 -7.00 -4.78 -23.66
CA TYR A 305 -6.56 -4.23 -24.96
C TYR A 305 -5.06 -4.23 -25.17
N THR A 306 -4.30 -4.12 -24.09
CA THR A 306 -2.83 -4.06 -24.17
C THR A 306 -2.23 -5.45 -23.98
N GLY A 307 -3.01 -6.41 -23.49
CA GLY A 307 -2.50 -7.73 -23.14
C GLY A 307 -1.54 -7.66 -21.95
N HIS A 308 -1.64 -6.63 -21.11
CA HIS A 308 -0.75 -6.47 -19.97
C HIS A 308 -1.39 -6.99 -18.69
N LEU A 309 -0.74 -7.96 -18.03
CA LEU A 309 -1.11 -8.50 -16.73
C LEU A 309 -0.45 -7.71 -15.61
N SER A 310 -1.20 -7.39 -14.56
CA SER A 310 -0.70 -6.83 -13.30
C SER A 310 -1.38 -7.50 -12.10
N GLY A 311 -0.77 -7.40 -10.91
CA GLY A 311 -1.31 -7.97 -9.67
C GLY A 311 -0.20 -8.34 -8.69
N THR A 312 -0.53 -9.18 -7.71
CA THR A 312 0.38 -9.61 -6.64
C THR A 312 0.55 -11.14 -6.67
N LEU A 313 1.75 -11.64 -6.40
CA LEU A 313 2.00 -13.08 -6.22
C LEU A 313 1.47 -13.60 -4.88
N SER A 314 0.15 -13.52 -4.70
CA SER A 314 -0.60 -13.85 -3.48
C SER A 314 -0.78 -15.36 -3.24
N GLN A 315 0.20 -16.18 -3.64
CA GLN A 315 0.17 -17.64 -3.53
C GLN A 315 1.48 -18.12 -2.90
N CYS A 316 1.42 -19.20 -2.12
CA CYS A 316 2.62 -19.72 -1.47
C CYS A 316 3.70 -20.15 -2.48
N PRO A 317 4.99 -20.12 -2.11
CA PRO A 317 6.06 -20.55 -3.01
C PRO A 317 5.84 -21.98 -3.54
N LYS A 318 5.94 -22.14 -4.87
CA LYS A 318 5.72 -23.38 -5.61
C LYS A 318 6.31 -23.27 -7.01
N ASP A 319 6.83 -24.39 -7.53
CA ASP A 319 7.47 -24.46 -8.85
C ASP A 319 6.55 -24.11 -10.05
N SER A 320 5.22 -24.19 -9.90
CA SER A 320 4.32 -23.84 -10.99
C SER A 320 2.87 -23.58 -10.56
N TYR A 321 2.37 -22.41 -10.94
CA TYR A 321 0.96 -22.02 -11.07
C TYR A 321 0.62 -21.84 -12.53
N THR A 322 -0.60 -22.18 -12.94
CA THR A 322 -1.04 -22.07 -14.34
C THR A 322 -2.13 -21.01 -14.48
N ILE A 323 -1.87 -20.01 -15.33
CA ILE A 323 -2.87 -19.05 -15.78
C ILE A 323 -3.26 -19.34 -17.23
N ARG A 324 -4.43 -18.89 -17.65
CA ARG A 324 -4.92 -19.04 -19.04
C ARG A 324 -5.36 -17.70 -19.58
N VAL A 325 -4.78 -17.33 -20.73
CA VAL A 325 -5.07 -16.09 -21.43
C VAL A 325 -5.75 -16.40 -22.76
N LYS A 326 -6.77 -15.64 -23.10
CA LYS A 326 -7.44 -15.64 -24.40
C LYS A 326 -7.15 -14.33 -25.12
N VAL A 327 -6.93 -14.40 -26.42
CA VAL A 327 -6.98 -13.23 -27.31
C VAL A 327 -8.05 -13.44 -28.38
N THR A 328 -8.76 -12.38 -28.74
CA THR A 328 -9.75 -12.32 -29.81
C THR A 328 -9.36 -11.17 -30.74
N ASP A 329 -9.23 -11.42 -32.04
CA ASP A 329 -8.93 -10.39 -33.02
C ASP A 329 -10.19 -9.58 -33.40
N SER A 330 -10.01 -8.51 -34.17
CA SER A 330 -11.10 -7.65 -34.66
C SER A 330 -11.66 -8.07 -36.02
N ASP A 331 -11.31 -9.27 -36.52
CA ASP A 331 -11.77 -9.75 -37.83
C ASP A 331 -13.29 -10.01 -37.83
N THR A 332 -13.87 -10.16 -39.02
CA THR A 332 -15.29 -10.46 -39.22
C THR A 332 -15.49 -11.72 -40.06
N PRO A 333 -15.74 -12.89 -39.44
CA PRO A 333 -15.99 -13.14 -38.02
C PRO A 333 -14.70 -13.13 -37.17
N PRO A 334 -14.78 -12.80 -35.88
CA PRO A 334 -13.59 -12.70 -35.03
C PRO A 334 -12.98 -14.08 -34.76
N ASN A 335 -11.66 -14.19 -34.85
CA ASN A 335 -10.90 -15.36 -34.43
C ASN A 335 -10.48 -15.21 -32.97
N SER A 336 -10.49 -16.32 -32.24
CA SER A 336 -10.03 -16.34 -30.85
C SER A 336 -9.19 -17.57 -30.55
N THR A 337 -8.16 -17.39 -29.72
CA THR A 337 -7.28 -18.46 -29.27
C THR A 337 -7.00 -18.33 -27.77
N GLU A 338 -6.67 -19.44 -27.11
CA GLU A 338 -6.31 -19.47 -25.68
C GLU A 338 -4.97 -20.18 -25.49
N LYS A 339 -4.17 -19.72 -24.52
CA LYS A 339 -2.87 -20.31 -24.17
C LYS A 339 -2.68 -20.36 -22.65
N ASP A 340 -2.15 -21.48 -22.18
CA ASP A 340 -1.74 -21.66 -20.78
C ASP A 340 -0.31 -21.15 -20.59
N PHE A 341 -0.11 -20.44 -19.48
CA PHE A 341 1.20 -19.96 -19.04
C PHE A 341 1.48 -20.44 -17.62
N THR A 342 2.74 -20.73 -17.35
CA THR A 342 3.18 -21.13 -16.02
C THR A 342 3.98 -20.02 -15.35
N ILE A 343 3.67 -19.71 -14.09
CA ILE A 343 4.39 -18.77 -13.23
C ILE A 343 4.92 -19.56 -12.03
N LYS A 344 6.17 -19.32 -11.65
CA LYS A 344 6.76 -19.89 -10.44
C LYS A 344 6.84 -18.82 -9.36
N VAL A 345 6.34 -19.15 -8.17
CA VAL A 345 6.44 -18.28 -7.00
C VAL A 345 7.59 -18.77 -6.12
N THR A 346 8.52 -17.88 -5.79
CA THR A 346 9.71 -18.14 -4.97
C THR A 346 9.57 -17.53 -3.57
N SER A 347 10.52 -17.87 -2.70
CA SER A 347 10.67 -17.28 -1.38
C SER A 347 11.94 -16.44 -1.35
N ASN A 348 11.84 -15.23 -0.82
CA ASN A 348 12.96 -14.36 -0.44
C ASN A 348 12.93 -14.02 1.07
N LEU A 349 12.10 -14.71 1.86
CA LEU A 349 11.98 -14.48 3.29
C LEU A 349 13.35 -14.66 3.95
N SER A 350 13.71 -13.71 4.79
CA SER A 350 14.98 -13.67 5.51
C SER A 350 14.77 -13.14 6.92
N VAL A 351 15.69 -13.44 7.84
CA VAL A 351 15.66 -12.94 9.22
C VAL A 351 16.94 -12.17 9.48
N ALA A 352 16.83 -11.00 10.10
CA ALA A 352 17.96 -10.17 10.49
C ALA A 352 17.87 -9.79 11.98
N ARG A 353 19.03 -9.63 12.64
CA ARG A 353 19.12 -9.03 13.96
C ARG A 353 19.12 -7.51 13.82
N THR A 354 18.31 -6.83 14.61
CA THR A 354 18.15 -5.37 14.59
C THR A 354 18.74 -4.67 15.82
N SER A 355 19.10 -5.44 16.85
CA SER A 355 19.78 -4.93 18.03
C SER A 355 21.31 -4.95 17.89
N GLY A 356 21.97 -4.14 18.72
CA GLY A 356 23.43 -4.12 18.84
C GLY A 356 24.12 -3.70 17.54
N ASP A 357 25.12 -4.48 17.14
CA ASP A 357 25.90 -4.27 15.92
C ASP A 357 25.31 -4.96 14.68
N HIS A 358 24.09 -5.52 14.79
CA HIS A 358 23.40 -6.28 13.73
C HIS A 358 24.14 -7.54 13.27
N SER A 359 25.22 -7.94 13.96
CA SER A 359 25.98 -9.13 13.60
C SER A 359 25.34 -10.39 14.17
N THR A 360 25.67 -11.53 13.58
CA THR A 360 25.27 -12.86 14.08
C THR A 360 26.11 -13.34 15.26
N ASN A 361 27.13 -12.59 15.68
CA ASN A 361 27.92 -12.89 16.87
C ASN A 361 27.42 -12.03 18.03
N ILE A 362 26.97 -12.68 19.09
CA ILE A 362 26.39 -12.01 20.26
C ILE A 362 27.24 -12.37 21.47
N THR A 363 27.78 -11.36 22.14
CA THR A 363 28.28 -11.53 23.51
C THR A 363 27.14 -11.22 24.46
N TRP A 364 26.78 -12.21 25.27
CA TRP A 364 25.75 -12.12 26.29
C TRP A 364 26.42 -11.92 27.66
N ASP A 365 26.45 -10.68 28.13
CA ASP A 365 27.19 -10.29 29.35
C ASP A 365 26.31 -9.80 30.49
N SER A 366 25.00 -9.75 30.27
CA SER A 366 24.03 -9.31 31.26
C SER A 366 22.82 -10.23 31.34
N THR A 367 22.33 -10.45 32.56
CA THR A 367 21.11 -11.23 32.81
C THR A 367 19.82 -10.50 32.39
N ALA A 368 19.91 -9.21 32.03
CA ALA A 368 18.81 -8.39 31.55
C ALA A 368 18.91 -8.04 30.05
N GLN A 369 19.90 -8.59 29.33
CA GLN A 369 20.05 -8.34 27.90
C GLN A 369 18.91 -8.98 27.10
N GLU A 370 18.49 -8.30 26.03
CA GLU A 370 17.54 -8.79 25.03
C GLU A 370 18.10 -8.52 23.64
N GLU A 371 17.71 -9.35 22.67
CA GLU A 371 18.09 -9.20 21.26
C GLU A 371 16.84 -9.16 20.40
N THR A 372 16.76 -8.19 19.48
CA THR A 372 15.62 -7.98 18.58
C THR A 372 15.94 -8.47 17.17
N PHE A 373 14.92 -9.01 16.51
CA PHE A 373 14.98 -9.57 15.18
C PHE A 373 13.77 -9.13 14.37
N GLU A 374 13.96 -9.06 13.06
CA GLU A 374 12.89 -8.80 12.10
C GLU A 374 13.00 -9.73 10.89
N THR A 375 11.87 -10.03 10.26
CA THR A 375 11.80 -10.63 8.93
C THR A 375 11.88 -9.56 7.84
N ASN A 376 12.45 -9.93 6.70
CA ASN A 376 12.43 -9.16 5.46
C ASN A 376 12.04 -10.08 4.30
N GLY A 377 11.51 -9.51 3.22
CA GLY A 377 11.00 -10.27 2.07
C GLY A 377 9.51 -10.59 2.23
N GLY A 378 8.93 -11.22 1.22
CA GLY A 378 7.50 -11.43 1.14
C GLY A 378 6.99 -12.64 1.94
N HIS A 379 5.80 -12.49 2.49
CA HIS A 379 5.02 -13.51 3.19
C HIS A 379 3.53 -13.15 3.10
N LEU A 380 2.64 -14.12 3.29
CA LEU A 380 1.18 -13.91 3.22
C LEU A 380 0.54 -13.74 4.59
N GLY A 381 0.99 -14.50 5.60
CA GLY A 381 0.48 -14.43 6.96
C GLY A 381 1.49 -13.84 7.95
N ASP A 382 1.09 -13.77 9.23
CA ASP A 382 1.99 -13.43 10.34
C ASP A 382 3.17 -14.43 10.43
N ILE A 383 4.26 -14.02 11.08
CA ILE A 383 5.44 -14.88 11.25
C ILE A 383 5.35 -15.71 12.53
N ASP A 384 5.33 -17.03 12.35
CA ASP A 384 5.53 -18.01 13.41
C ASP A 384 7.03 -18.18 13.70
N TRP A 385 7.43 -17.82 14.92
CA TRP A 385 8.82 -17.92 15.36
C TRP A 385 9.09 -19.22 16.12
N THR A 386 10.28 -19.80 15.94
CA THR A 386 10.80 -20.87 16.82
C THR A 386 12.28 -20.66 17.08
N LEU A 387 12.74 -21.06 18.27
CA LEU A 387 14.13 -20.91 18.71
C LEU A 387 14.69 -22.25 19.15
N ASP A 388 15.78 -22.68 18.51
CA ASP A 388 16.70 -23.69 19.02
C ASP A 388 17.93 -23.00 19.60
N THR A 389 18.21 -23.21 20.88
CA THR A 389 19.31 -22.57 21.60
C THR A 389 20.61 -23.37 21.57
N GLY A 390 20.67 -24.46 20.80
CA GLY A 390 21.86 -25.31 20.71
C GLY A 390 22.25 -25.93 22.06
N GLY A 391 21.27 -26.10 22.95
CA GLY A 391 21.46 -26.65 24.30
C GLY A 391 21.64 -25.61 25.42
N ALA A 392 21.64 -24.31 25.12
CA ALA A 392 21.62 -23.29 26.17
C ALA A 392 20.25 -23.26 26.89
N THR A 393 20.26 -23.28 28.22
CA THR A 393 19.04 -23.17 29.05
C THR A 393 18.70 -21.71 29.35
N GLY A 394 17.47 -21.44 29.80
CA GLY A 394 17.12 -20.12 30.36
C GLY A 394 17.01 -18.99 29.34
N PHE A 395 16.70 -19.31 28.08
CA PHE A 395 16.33 -18.36 27.05
C PHE A 395 14.92 -18.62 26.56
N SER A 396 14.20 -17.58 26.18
CA SER A 396 12.95 -17.68 25.41
C SER A 396 12.96 -16.70 24.27
N TYR A 397 12.00 -16.87 23.37
CA TYR A 397 11.64 -15.86 22.39
C TYR A 397 10.21 -15.37 22.63
N VAL A 398 9.88 -14.21 22.08
CA VAL A 398 8.52 -13.65 22.08
C VAL A 398 8.33 -12.87 20.78
N SER A 399 7.22 -13.12 20.09
CA SER A 399 6.81 -12.26 18.97
C SER A 399 6.41 -10.89 19.51
N THR A 400 6.88 -9.82 18.86
CA THR A 400 6.61 -8.42 19.25
C THR A 400 5.81 -7.64 18.21
N GLY A 401 5.41 -8.30 17.12
CA GLY A 401 4.62 -7.74 16.02
C GLY A 401 4.45 -8.79 14.92
N ALA A 402 3.90 -8.41 13.77
CA ALA A 402 3.74 -9.31 12.63
C ALA A 402 5.09 -9.91 12.18
N ASP A 403 6.12 -9.07 12.13
CA ASP A 403 7.44 -9.38 11.54
C ASP A 403 8.59 -9.33 12.53
N THR A 404 8.32 -9.13 13.82
CA THR A 404 9.38 -8.86 14.81
C THR A 404 9.35 -9.84 15.96
N CYS A 405 10.54 -10.16 16.48
CA CYS A 405 10.73 -11.09 17.58
C CYS A 405 11.86 -10.62 18.50
N LYS A 406 11.78 -11.02 19.76
CA LYS A 406 12.83 -10.83 20.75
C LYS A 406 13.30 -12.16 21.32
N ILE A 407 14.60 -12.30 21.51
CA ILE A 407 15.19 -13.34 22.37
C ILE A 407 15.60 -12.68 23.69
N LYS A 408 15.25 -13.31 24.81
CA LYS A 408 15.57 -12.81 26.15
C LYS A 408 16.00 -13.91 27.11
N LYS A 409 16.67 -13.50 28.18
CA LYS A 409 17.06 -14.35 29.31
C LYS A 409 15.88 -14.50 30.28
N ASN A 410 15.56 -15.72 30.70
CA ASN A 410 14.53 -16.01 31.72
C ASN A 410 15.00 -16.98 32.82
N GLY A 411 16.25 -17.42 32.79
CA GLY A 411 16.76 -18.39 33.76
C GLY A 411 18.27 -18.49 33.69
N PRO A 412 18.92 -19.38 34.44
CA PRO A 412 20.38 -19.53 34.39
C PRO A 412 20.84 -20.29 33.12
N THR A 413 22.08 -20.04 32.70
CA THR A 413 22.82 -20.80 31.68
C THR A 413 24.25 -21.00 32.15
N THR A 414 24.87 -22.11 31.78
CA THR A 414 26.32 -22.25 31.92
C THR A 414 27.03 -21.26 31.01
N ALA A 415 28.08 -20.58 31.49
CA ALA A 415 28.92 -19.75 30.63
C ALA A 415 29.58 -20.59 29.53
N GLY A 416 29.66 -20.06 28.32
CA GLY A 416 30.17 -20.76 27.16
C GLY A 416 29.61 -20.24 25.84
N THR A 417 30.05 -20.84 24.74
CA THR A 417 29.59 -20.49 23.39
C THR A 417 28.55 -21.49 22.90
N TYR A 418 27.45 -20.98 22.38
CA TYR A 418 26.31 -21.74 21.85
C TYR A 418 25.98 -21.30 20.44
N THR A 419 25.35 -22.19 19.68
CA THR A 419 24.79 -21.86 18.36
C THR A 419 23.28 -21.79 18.47
N PHE A 420 22.71 -20.60 18.29
CA PHE A 420 21.26 -20.43 18.27
C PHE A 420 20.78 -20.47 16.81
N THR A 421 19.66 -21.12 16.57
CA THR A 421 18.92 -21.02 15.30
C THR A 421 17.56 -20.45 15.60
N LEU A 422 17.32 -19.23 15.12
CA LEU A 422 15.99 -18.62 15.14
C LEU A 422 15.36 -18.83 13.76
N THR A 423 14.18 -19.44 13.74
CA THR A 423 13.43 -19.76 12.52
C THR A 423 12.18 -18.89 12.47
N ALA A 424 12.01 -18.18 11.37
CA ALA A 424 10.80 -17.49 10.98
C ALA A 424 10.06 -18.32 9.93
N LYS A 425 8.76 -18.50 10.13
CA LYS A 425 7.91 -19.30 9.26
C LYS A 425 6.66 -18.50 8.94
N ASP A 426 6.38 -18.27 7.67
CA ASP A 426 5.12 -17.68 7.23
C ASP A 426 3.96 -18.60 7.67
N HIS A 427 3.02 -18.09 8.46
CA HIS A 427 1.91 -18.87 8.98
C HIS A 427 1.10 -19.55 7.87
N ASP A 428 0.80 -18.80 6.81
CA ASP A 428 -0.05 -19.24 5.71
C ASP A 428 0.73 -20.09 4.69
N CYS A 429 2.05 -19.90 4.60
CA CYS A 429 2.95 -20.64 3.70
C CYS A 429 3.98 -21.50 4.41
N SER A 430 3.56 -22.10 5.52
CA SER A 430 4.46 -22.65 6.52
C SER A 430 5.40 -23.77 6.00
N SER A 431 5.01 -24.57 5.01
CA SER A 431 5.90 -25.60 4.45
C SER A 431 6.86 -25.12 3.37
N THR A 432 6.67 -23.92 2.82
CA THR A 432 7.37 -23.46 1.61
C THR A 432 8.00 -22.08 1.72
N ASN A 433 7.65 -21.29 2.74
CA ASN A 433 8.23 -19.98 3.03
C ASN A 433 8.78 -19.95 4.47
N THR A 434 10.07 -20.22 4.62
CA THR A 434 10.74 -20.33 5.93
C THR A 434 12.15 -19.78 5.82
N ALA A 435 12.56 -19.02 6.83
CA ALA A 435 13.87 -18.41 6.92
C ALA A 435 14.52 -18.70 8.27
N ASN A 436 15.84 -18.86 8.26
CA ASN A 436 16.63 -19.10 9.47
C ASN A 436 17.73 -18.06 9.59
N ILE A 437 17.98 -17.61 10.82
CA ILE A 437 19.24 -16.95 11.19
C ILE A 437 19.98 -17.82 12.19
N VAL A 438 21.27 -18.05 11.93
CA VAL A 438 22.15 -18.80 12.83
C VAL A 438 23.07 -17.81 13.54
N LEU A 439 23.07 -17.86 14.86
CA LEU A 439 23.80 -16.95 15.74
C LEU A 439 24.87 -17.71 16.52
N THR A 440 26.02 -17.09 16.71
CA THR A 440 27.02 -17.55 17.68
C THR A 440 26.88 -16.71 18.94
N VAL A 441 26.43 -17.32 20.03
CA VAL A 441 26.14 -16.64 21.30
C VAL A 441 27.18 -17.05 22.34
N GLU A 442 28.04 -16.11 22.75
CA GLU A 442 28.96 -16.27 23.87
C GLU A 442 28.31 -15.77 25.14
N VAL A 443 27.91 -16.67 26.04
CA VAL A 443 27.42 -16.33 27.38
C VAL A 443 28.63 -16.20 28.31
N THR A 444 28.90 -14.99 28.79
CA THR A 444 29.96 -14.75 29.77
C THR A 444 29.50 -15.15 31.19
N GLU A 445 30.43 -15.21 32.14
CA GLU A 445 30.11 -15.42 33.56
C GLU A 445 29.08 -14.41 34.11
N SER A 446 29.12 -13.16 33.63
CA SER A 446 28.17 -12.12 34.04
C SER A 446 26.77 -12.31 33.43
N GLY A 447 26.68 -12.92 32.24
CA GLY A 447 25.42 -13.26 31.58
C GLY A 447 24.83 -14.62 31.98
N ALA A 448 25.59 -15.46 32.69
CA ALA A 448 25.21 -16.83 33.06
C ALA A 448 24.07 -16.90 34.08
N GLY A 449 23.90 -15.86 34.90
CA GLY A 449 22.85 -15.80 35.90
C GLY A 449 21.43 -15.80 35.31
N ALA A 450 20.45 -16.15 36.13
CA ALA A 450 19.07 -15.79 35.83
C ALA A 450 18.92 -14.26 35.90
N PRO A 451 17.99 -13.65 35.12
CA PRO A 451 17.51 -12.32 35.45
C PRO A 451 17.10 -12.31 36.92
N ASN A 452 17.37 -11.23 37.65
CA ASN A 452 16.78 -11.07 38.97
C ASN A 452 15.37 -10.48 38.75
N PRO A 453 14.29 -11.29 38.78
CA PRO A 453 12.95 -10.72 38.75
C PRO A 453 12.78 -9.78 39.96
N PRO A 454 11.93 -8.75 39.86
CA PRO A 454 11.60 -7.95 41.03
C PRO A 454 10.95 -8.84 42.09
N ASP A 455 11.28 -8.62 43.36
CA ASP A 455 10.67 -9.36 44.48
C ASP A 455 9.13 -9.16 44.54
N ALA A 456 8.64 -8.03 44.01
CA ALA A 456 7.23 -7.74 43.76
C ALA A 456 7.08 -6.69 42.63
N GLU A 457 6.00 -6.76 41.86
CA GLU A 457 5.67 -5.77 40.81
C GLU A 457 4.18 -5.38 40.92
N TRP A 458 3.86 -4.09 41.00
CA TRP A 458 2.47 -3.63 40.94
C TRP A 458 2.28 -2.68 39.77
N ARG A 459 1.47 -3.11 38.78
CA ARG A 459 1.17 -2.33 37.58
C ARG A 459 0.13 -1.24 37.83
N MET A 460 -0.69 -1.42 38.87
CA MET A 460 -1.75 -0.50 39.29
C MET A 460 -2.76 -0.21 38.17
N ASP A 461 -2.96 -1.18 37.27
CA ASP A 461 -3.73 -1.02 36.03
C ASP A 461 -5.11 -1.70 36.09
N GLU A 462 -5.55 -2.14 37.27
CA GLU A 462 -6.87 -2.76 37.42
C GLU A 462 -8.03 -1.77 37.17
N CYS A 463 -9.14 -2.29 36.63
CA CYS A 463 -10.30 -1.49 36.21
C CYS A 463 -10.89 -0.64 37.34
N SER A 464 -10.88 -1.13 38.58
CA SER A 464 -11.38 -0.40 39.75
C SER A 464 -10.84 -1.02 41.03
N TRP A 465 -10.54 -0.18 42.02
CA TRP A 465 -10.33 -0.61 43.40
C TRP A 465 -11.51 -0.16 44.28
N ASN A 466 -11.92 -1.01 45.20
CA ASN A 466 -13.04 -0.79 46.12
C ASN A 466 -12.73 -1.19 47.57
N GLY A 467 -11.49 -1.56 47.88
CA GLY A 467 -11.02 -1.98 49.20
C GLY A 467 -11.10 -3.49 49.42
N THR A 468 -11.38 -4.28 48.38
CA THR A 468 -11.37 -5.75 48.46
C THR A 468 -9.95 -6.24 48.72
N GLU A 469 -9.83 -7.21 49.63
CA GLU A 469 -8.55 -7.81 49.98
C GLU A 469 -7.85 -8.39 48.74
N GLY A 470 -6.61 -7.95 48.51
CA GLY A 470 -5.76 -8.40 47.42
C GLY A 470 -6.15 -7.90 46.02
N GLU A 471 -6.99 -6.87 45.91
CA GLU A 471 -7.43 -6.32 44.62
C GLU A 471 -6.33 -5.64 43.78
N VAL A 472 -5.21 -5.27 44.42
CA VAL A 472 -4.02 -4.75 43.74
C VAL A 472 -3.07 -5.91 43.53
N THR A 473 -2.89 -6.33 42.28
CA THR A 473 -2.21 -7.59 41.97
C THR A 473 -0.69 -7.41 41.98
N ASP A 474 0.01 -8.29 42.69
CA ASP A 474 1.44 -8.48 42.49
C ASP A 474 1.67 -9.29 41.21
N SER A 475 2.22 -8.63 40.20
CA SER A 475 2.52 -9.13 38.86
C SER A 475 3.90 -9.76 38.74
N SER A 476 4.67 -9.83 39.85
CA SER A 476 5.93 -10.57 39.87
C SER A 476 5.70 -12.07 39.71
N GLU A 477 6.78 -12.82 39.47
CA GLU A 477 6.71 -14.28 39.37
C GLU A 477 6.18 -14.95 40.64
N THR A 478 6.36 -14.32 41.81
CA THR A 478 5.92 -14.90 43.09
C THR A 478 4.47 -14.58 43.40
N GLY A 479 3.93 -13.45 42.91
CA GLY A 479 2.59 -12.95 43.20
C GLY A 479 2.26 -12.89 44.70
N SER A 480 3.28 -12.83 45.55
CA SER A 480 3.17 -13.14 46.98
C SER A 480 2.83 -11.92 47.83
N HIS A 481 2.83 -10.73 47.24
CA HIS A 481 2.57 -9.47 47.96
C HIS A 481 1.40 -8.67 47.37
N PRO A 482 0.19 -9.25 47.27
CA PRO A 482 -0.96 -8.50 46.79
C PRO A 482 -1.26 -7.33 47.74
N GLY A 483 -1.78 -6.26 47.16
CA GLY A 483 -2.15 -5.03 47.86
C GLY A 483 -3.66 -4.86 47.99
N THR A 484 -4.06 -4.05 48.96
CA THR A 484 -5.46 -3.65 49.17
C THR A 484 -5.53 -2.13 49.25
N SER A 485 -6.41 -1.49 48.47
CA SER A 485 -6.61 -0.04 48.57
C SER A 485 -7.19 0.34 49.94
N LYS A 486 -6.69 1.44 50.54
CA LYS A 486 -7.12 1.96 51.83
C LYS A 486 -7.40 3.45 51.74
N ASN A 487 -8.27 3.93 52.62
CA ASN A 487 -8.63 5.35 52.77
C ASN A 487 -9.07 6.06 51.47
N GLY A 488 -9.71 5.32 50.56
CA GLY A 488 -10.23 5.88 49.32
C GLY A 488 -9.21 6.04 48.19
N ALA A 489 -8.11 5.28 48.19
CA ALA A 489 -7.29 5.08 46.99
C ALA A 489 -8.11 4.40 45.88
N PHE A 490 -7.93 4.82 44.63
CA PHE A 490 -8.69 4.33 43.47
C PHE A 490 -7.84 4.33 42.19
N THR A 491 -8.34 3.78 41.09
CA THR A 491 -7.64 3.80 39.79
C THR A 491 -8.17 4.86 38.83
N ILE A 492 -7.28 5.48 38.05
CA ILE A 492 -7.61 6.46 37.00
C ILE A 492 -7.13 5.95 35.65
N GLY A 493 -7.90 6.19 34.58
CA GLY A 493 -7.60 5.74 33.21
C GLY A 493 -6.51 6.53 32.47
N THR A 494 -5.74 7.38 33.15
CA THR A 494 -4.69 8.22 32.55
C THR A 494 -3.30 7.81 33.04
N GLY A 495 -3.09 6.49 33.21
CA GLY A 495 -1.83 5.92 33.64
C GLY A 495 -0.71 6.11 32.61
N LYS A 496 0.55 5.95 33.03
CA LYS A 496 1.67 5.89 32.08
C LYS A 496 1.52 4.69 31.13
N ILE A 497 1.05 3.57 31.69
CA ILE A 497 0.67 2.36 30.99
C ILE A 497 -0.75 2.04 31.45
N CYS A 498 -1.72 2.03 30.54
CA CYS A 498 -3.13 1.76 30.86
C CYS A 498 -3.70 2.70 31.96
N ARG A 499 -3.84 2.21 33.20
CA ARG A 499 -4.40 2.93 34.34
C ARG A 499 -3.32 3.17 35.41
N CYS A 500 -3.63 3.98 36.42
CA CYS A 500 -2.72 4.19 37.55
C CYS A 500 -3.46 4.33 38.87
N ALA A 501 -2.71 4.19 39.97
CA ALA A 501 -3.16 4.50 41.31
C ALA A 501 -3.32 6.02 41.51
N SER A 502 -4.46 6.45 42.07
CA SER A 502 -4.64 7.77 42.65
C SER A 502 -4.77 7.70 44.16
N THR A 503 -3.99 8.54 44.83
CA THR A 503 -3.97 8.71 46.30
C THR A 503 -4.18 10.18 46.69
N ASP A 504 -4.87 10.95 45.83
CA ASP A 504 -5.18 12.37 46.02
C ASP A 504 -6.26 12.64 47.10
N THR A 505 -6.69 11.61 47.81
CA THR A 505 -7.70 11.67 48.88
C THR A 505 -7.08 11.48 50.27
N GLY A 506 -6.64 12.59 50.88
CA GLY A 506 -6.17 12.59 52.28
C GLY A 506 -4.94 11.70 52.52
N SER A 507 -5.10 10.63 53.30
CA SER A 507 -4.08 9.64 53.62
C SER A 507 -4.33 8.29 52.92
N ALA A 508 -4.70 8.33 51.63
CA ALA A 508 -4.91 7.17 50.78
C ALA A 508 -3.61 6.41 50.49
N TYR A 509 -3.66 5.07 50.49
CA TYR A 509 -2.50 4.21 50.18
C TYR A 509 -2.96 2.80 49.78
N VAL A 510 -2.03 2.00 49.27
CA VAL A 510 -2.19 0.55 49.07
C VAL A 510 -1.43 -0.17 50.19
N LEU A 511 -2.12 -1.05 50.92
CA LEU A 511 -1.52 -1.87 51.96
C LEU A 511 -1.14 -3.23 51.40
N LEU A 512 0.14 -3.60 51.49
CA LEU A 512 0.62 -4.93 51.12
C LEU A 512 0.35 -5.93 52.26
N ASP A 513 -0.20 -7.09 51.92
CA ASP A 513 -0.38 -8.20 52.85
C ASP A 513 -0.16 -9.55 52.13
N PRO A 514 0.89 -10.32 52.48
CA PRO A 514 1.90 -10.04 53.49
C PRO A 514 2.82 -8.86 53.15
N VAL A 515 3.39 -8.23 54.17
CA VAL A 515 4.37 -7.14 54.03
C VAL A 515 5.63 -7.64 53.31
N LEU A 516 6.12 -6.86 52.32
CA LEU A 516 7.38 -7.10 51.65
C LEU A 516 8.56 -6.61 52.51
N ASP A 517 9.51 -7.50 52.81
CA ASP A 517 10.75 -7.16 53.52
C ASP A 517 11.85 -6.76 52.52
N ILE A 518 12.24 -5.48 52.50
CA ILE A 518 13.17 -4.90 51.53
C ILE A 518 14.66 -5.08 51.90
N GLY A 519 14.98 -5.78 52.99
CA GLY A 519 16.37 -6.12 53.34
C GLY A 519 17.32 -4.93 53.51
N ASN A 520 18.64 -5.19 53.39
CA ASN A 520 19.71 -4.21 53.64
C ASN A 520 20.27 -3.58 52.36
N LYS A 521 19.85 -4.09 51.20
CA LYS A 521 20.21 -3.65 49.86
C LYS A 521 18.95 -3.78 49.03
N TRP A 522 18.48 -2.68 48.48
CA TRP A 522 17.23 -2.70 47.72
C TRP A 522 17.28 -1.73 46.54
N THR A 523 16.38 -1.98 45.60
CA THR A 523 16.06 -1.04 44.53
C THR A 523 14.55 -0.96 44.45
N ILE A 524 14.01 0.26 44.47
CA ILE A 524 12.59 0.53 44.22
C ILE A 524 12.51 1.41 42.98
N ALA A 525 11.81 0.93 41.95
CA ALA A 525 11.54 1.67 40.73
C ALA A 525 10.03 1.92 40.59
N ALA A 526 9.66 3.11 40.15
CA ALA A 526 8.25 3.48 39.97
C ALA A 526 8.07 4.58 38.92
N TRP A 527 6.96 4.51 38.19
CA TRP A 527 6.40 5.64 37.48
C TRP A 527 5.53 6.47 38.40
N PHE A 528 5.66 7.80 38.36
CA PHE A 528 4.82 8.73 39.11
C PHE A 528 4.47 9.96 38.28
N TYR A 529 3.37 10.63 38.61
CA TYR A 529 2.94 11.86 37.95
C TYR A 529 3.37 13.09 38.77
N TRP A 530 3.88 14.11 38.08
CA TRP A 530 4.17 15.44 38.62
C TRP A 530 3.27 16.47 37.91
N THR A 531 2.70 17.48 38.54
CA THR A 531 2.80 17.87 39.96
C THR A 531 2.01 16.97 40.90
N LEU A 532 2.49 16.83 42.14
CA LEU A 532 1.81 16.04 43.17
C LEU A 532 0.62 16.80 43.77
N ALA A 533 -0.49 16.08 43.97
CA ALA A 533 -1.72 16.66 44.54
C ALA A 533 -1.51 17.19 45.98
N SER A 534 -2.16 18.31 46.30
CA SER A 534 -2.04 18.98 47.61
C SER A 534 -3.07 18.44 48.62
N THR A 535 -2.76 17.35 49.33
CA THR A 535 -3.70 16.63 50.21
C THR A 535 -3.64 16.96 51.71
N GLY A 536 -2.99 18.06 52.11
CA GLY A 536 -2.96 18.53 53.50
C GLY A 536 -1.84 17.95 54.38
N SER A 537 -1.15 16.87 53.97
CA SER A 537 0.06 16.35 54.63
C SER A 537 1.31 17.22 54.37
N GLY A 538 2.25 17.29 55.31
CA GLY A 538 3.57 17.94 55.13
C GLY A 538 4.57 17.11 54.29
N TRP A 539 4.18 15.91 53.85
CA TRP A 539 5.05 14.96 53.15
C TRP A 539 4.25 14.19 52.10
N TRP A 540 4.84 14.00 50.91
CA TRP A 540 4.32 13.09 49.89
C TRP A 540 5.14 11.81 49.91
N THR A 541 4.56 10.73 50.42
CA THR A 541 5.24 9.43 50.54
C THR A 541 4.88 8.54 49.36
N LEU A 542 5.90 8.00 48.69
CA LEU A 542 5.70 6.97 47.66
C LEU A 542 5.72 5.58 48.28
N THR A 543 6.71 5.29 49.12
CA THR A 543 6.84 4.01 49.82
C THR A 543 7.17 4.20 51.30
N ARG A 544 6.61 3.31 52.12
CA ARG A 544 6.76 3.32 53.57
C ARG A 544 6.76 1.91 54.12
N GLY A 545 7.72 1.62 54.99
CA GLY A 545 7.71 0.44 55.86
C GLY A 545 7.07 0.71 57.22
N THR A 546 7.14 -0.26 58.13
CA THR A 546 6.54 -0.15 59.48
C THR A 546 7.02 1.08 60.26
N ASN A 547 8.30 1.43 60.12
CA ASN A 547 8.90 2.56 60.84
C ASN A 547 9.39 3.64 59.86
N ASP A 548 10.04 3.28 58.76
CA ASP A 548 10.80 4.22 57.91
C ASP A 548 10.11 4.51 56.57
N HIS A 549 10.47 5.64 55.94
CA HIS A 549 10.00 6.02 54.62
C HIS A 549 11.16 5.96 53.62
N GLN A 550 11.08 5.08 52.63
CA GLN A 550 12.18 4.88 51.67
C GLN A 550 12.23 6.01 50.64
N ILE A 551 11.09 6.36 50.04
CA ILE A 551 10.99 7.43 49.04
C ILE A 551 9.86 8.38 49.44
N LEU A 552 10.21 9.63 49.74
CA LEU A 552 9.25 10.69 50.00
C LEU A 552 9.78 12.07 49.57
N VAL A 553 8.85 13.01 49.37
CA VAL A 553 9.12 14.40 49.03
C VAL A 553 8.67 15.30 50.18
N GLN A 554 9.57 16.18 50.63
CA GLN A 554 9.28 17.18 51.65
C GLN A 554 8.42 18.31 51.09
N ARG A 555 7.23 18.53 51.66
CA ARG A 555 6.35 19.61 51.22
C ARG A 555 6.90 20.95 51.71
N GLY A 556 7.00 21.91 50.78
CA GLY A 556 7.54 23.25 51.02
C GLY A 556 8.90 23.46 50.35
N SER A 557 9.84 22.53 50.52
CA SER A 557 11.13 22.56 49.81
C SER A 557 11.11 21.79 48.48
N ASN A 558 10.14 20.88 48.29
CA ASN A 558 10.04 19.95 47.17
C ASN A 558 11.28 19.07 47.00
N LEU A 559 12.03 18.86 48.08
CA LEU A 559 13.21 18.01 48.07
C LEU A 559 12.79 16.54 48.18
N LEU A 560 13.36 15.71 47.31
CA LEU A 560 13.29 14.25 47.39
C LEU A 560 14.26 13.74 48.47
N GLY A 561 13.91 12.61 49.10
CA GLY A 561 14.74 12.00 50.13
C GLY A 561 14.12 10.77 50.78
N THR A 562 14.61 10.45 51.98
CA THR A 562 14.19 9.36 52.86
C THR A 562 14.01 9.87 54.30
N TYR A 563 13.22 9.17 55.12
CA TYR A 563 13.02 9.52 56.52
C TYR A 563 13.23 8.28 57.41
N ASP A 564 14.22 8.36 58.30
CA ASP A 564 14.60 7.31 59.25
C ASP A 564 14.02 7.61 60.64
N ASN A 565 12.91 6.93 60.95
CA ASN A 565 12.29 6.95 62.27
C ASN A 565 12.93 5.91 63.20
N LYS A 566 13.38 4.77 62.66
CA LYS A 566 13.87 3.63 63.43
C LYS A 566 15.12 3.96 64.23
N HIS A 567 16.07 4.70 63.66
CA HIS A 567 17.27 5.15 64.38
C HIS A 567 17.18 6.61 64.83
N GLY A 568 16.06 7.28 64.54
CA GLY A 568 15.79 8.66 64.97
C GLY A 568 16.70 9.70 64.33
N THR A 569 17.31 9.39 63.17
CA THR A 569 18.17 10.34 62.44
C THR A 569 17.37 11.33 61.58
N GLY A 570 16.08 11.04 61.33
CA GLY A 570 15.14 11.97 60.71
C GLY A 570 15.27 12.04 59.19
N TRP A 571 15.10 13.25 58.64
CA TRP A 571 15.07 13.51 57.20
C TRP A 571 16.46 13.53 56.57
N HIS A 572 16.62 12.80 55.46
CA HIS A 572 17.83 12.80 54.63
C HIS A 572 17.45 13.14 53.20
N SER A 573 17.88 14.30 52.71
CA SER A 573 17.62 14.71 51.33
C SER A 573 18.59 14.05 50.36
N SER A 574 18.10 13.68 49.17
CA SER A 574 18.95 13.32 48.03
C SER A 574 19.60 14.53 47.35
N GLY A 575 19.19 15.76 47.72
CA GLY A 575 19.58 17.00 47.05
C GLY A 575 18.78 17.31 45.78
N PHE A 576 17.94 16.38 45.31
CA PHE A 576 17.12 16.59 44.12
C PHE A 576 15.84 17.38 44.44
N ASN A 577 15.58 18.44 43.68
CA ASN A 577 14.37 19.27 43.83
C ASN A 577 13.35 18.92 42.75
N MET A 578 12.19 18.40 43.16
CA MET A 578 11.13 17.94 42.27
C MET A 578 10.55 19.06 41.38
N SER A 579 10.67 20.32 41.79
CA SER A 579 10.23 21.47 40.97
C SER A 579 11.04 21.67 39.69
N SER A 580 12.16 20.98 39.50
CA SER A 580 12.87 20.99 38.22
C SER A 580 12.22 20.09 37.16
N LEU A 581 11.26 19.23 37.54
CA LEU A 581 10.54 18.36 36.62
C LEU A 581 9.42 19.15 35.92
N SER A 582 9.19 18.84 34.64
CA SER A 582 8.00 19.29 33.91
C SER A 582 6.76 18.54 34.40
N ASP A 583 5.58 19.12 34.19
CA ASP A 583 4.32 18.42 34.43
C ASP A 583 4.23 17.17 33.53
N GLY A 584 3.88 16.02 34.10
CA GLY A 584 3.76 14.75 33.40
C GLY A 584 4.28 13.54 34.19
N TRP A 585 4.35 12.41 33.49
CA TRP A 585 4.87 11.14 34.02
C TRP A 585 6.40 11.12 34.01
N HIS A 586 6.98 10.74 35.15
CA HIS A 586 8.42 10.56 35.33
C HIS A 586 8.70 9.19 35.96
N HIS A 587 9.93 8.71 35.77
CA HIS A 587 10.40 7.46 36.35
C HIS A 587 11.44 7.74 37.43
N ILE A 588 11.30 7.09 38.59
CA ILE A 588 12.28 7.11 39.66
C ILE A 588 12.83 5.71 39.89
N ALA A 589 14.15 5.61 40.09
CA ALA A 589 14.81 4.42 40.62
C ALA A 589 15.65 4.83 41.82
N ALA A 590 15.28 4.36 43.01
CA ALA A 590 16.01 4.60 44.25
C ALA A 590 16.70 3.33 44.69
N VAL A 591 17.93 3.46 45.17
CA VAL A 591 18.75 2.38 45.72
C VAL A 591 19.11 2.71 47.16
N GLY A 592 19.19 1.70 48.02
CA GLY A 592 19.52 1.89 49.43
C GLY A 592 20.18 0.67 50.07
#